data_AF-A0A2R4JY04-F1
#
_entry.id   AF-A0A2R4JY04-F1
#
_cell.length_a   1.000
_cell.length_b   1.000
_cell.length_c   1.000
_cell.angle_alpha   90.00
_cell.angle_beta   90.00
_cell.angle_gamma   90.00
#
_symmetry.space_group_name_H-M   'P 1'
#
loop_
_entity.id
_entity.type
_entity.pdbx_description
1 polymer ?
#
loop_
_entity_poly.entity_id
_entity_poly.type
_entity_poly.pdbx_seq_one_letter_code
_entity_poly.pdbx_strand_id
1 'polypeptide(L)'
;MTRTDRRTLVRQLSEQGLTRRAIAERLGVSKDTVRRDLEAIAREDEPDGAPHDAPDEPDAPQVSDPDEPDGAPQDAPPAEPDSDDEPNDAAPDAPAEPVAQLPRRVSPQRLEIDLRQWPALRRDLAVLASTGLALEEAIAQAVGVLAAGYRQGLAQRRIVPGPFVVRGMTVGPLQPARLVPRRPAPPEGA
;
A
#
# COMPACT_ATOMS: atom_id res chain seq x y z
N MET A 1 -7.65 -19.57 37.37
CA MET A 1 -8.06 -18.68 36.26
C MET A 1 -9.18 -19.36 35.50
N THR A 2 -10.32 -18.70 35.26
CA THR A 2 -11.42 -19.33 34.52
C THR A 2 -11.13 -19.35 33.01
N ARG A 3 -11.85 -20.19 32.26
CA ARG A 3 -11.69 -20.29 30.80
C ARG A 3 -12.09 -19.01 30.08
N THR A 4 -13.15 -18.35 30.54
CA THR A 4 -13.64 -17.07 30.00
C THR A 4 -12.61 -15.97 30.23
N ASP A 5 -12.08 -15.84 31.45
CA ASP A 5 -11.02 -14.85 31.76
C ASP A 5 -9.78 -15.08 30.89
N ARG A 6 -9.41 -16.35 30.66
CA ARG A 6 -8.27 -16.69 29.82
C ARG A 6 -8.49 -16.28 28.37
N ARG A 7 -9.68 -16.49 27.81
CA ARG A 7 -10.00 -16.06 26.44
C ARG A 7 -9.92 -14.55 26.29
N THR A 8 -10.45 -13.80 27.25
CA THR A 8 -10.36 -12.33 27.25
C THR A 8 -8.91 -11.85 27.22
N LEU A 9 -8.03 -12.44 28.04
CA LEU A 9 -6.60 -12.10 28.01
C LEU A 9 -5.89 -12.54 26.73
N VAL A 10 -6.27 -13.69 26.16
CA VAL A 10 -5.73 -14.15 24.87
C VAL A 10 -6.11 -13.18 23.74
N ARG A 11 -7.36 -12.68 23.71
CA ARG A 11 -7.82 -11.66 22.75
C ARG A 11 -6.96 -10.40 22.86
N GLN A 12 -6.87 -9.84 24.07
CA GLN A 12 -6.14 -8.60 24.35
C GLN A 12 -4.66 -8.69 23.97
N LEU A 13 -3.97 -9.80 24.30
CA LEU A 13 -2.57 -9.97 23.96
C LEU A 13 -2.35 -10.17 22.45
N SER A 14 -3.31 -10.78 21.76
CA SER A 14 -3.26 -10.91 20.30
C SER A 14 -3.42 -9.56 19.60
N GLU A 15 -4.31 -8.68 20.09
CA GLU A 15 -4.48 -7.32 19.58
C GLU A 15 -3.23 -6.45 19.78
N GLN A 16 -2.46 -6.72 20.84
CA GLN A 16 -1.14 -6.12 21.07
C GLN A 16 -0.05 -6.67 20.14
N GLY A 17 -0.38 -7.55 19.20
CA GLY A 17 0.53 -8.10 18.20
C GLY A 17 1.44 -9.21 18.72
N LEU A 18 1.19 -9.78 19.91
CA LEU A 18 2.03 -10.86 20.42
C LEU A 18 1.80 -12.15 19.63
N THR A 19 2.89 -12.89 19.40
CA THR A 19 2.80 -14.20 18.78
C THR A 19 2.16 -15.23 19.72
N ARG A 20 1.46 -16.23 19.17
CA ARG A 20 0.77 -17.28 19.95
C ARG A 20 1.68 -18.00 20.96
N ARG A 21 2.99 -18.11 20.65
CA ARG A 21 3.98 -18.71 21.55
C ARG A 21 4.26 -17.81 22.76
N ALA A 22 4.47 -16.51 22.54
CA ALA A 22 4.69 -15.56 23.62
C ALA A 22 3.46 -15.44 24.53
N ILE A 23 2.25 -15.50 23.97
CA ILE A 23 0.99 -15.53 24.73
C ILE A 23 0.93 -16.79 25.60
N ALA A 24 1.28 -17.95 25.05
CA ALA A 24 1.28 -19.23 25.74
C ALA A 24 2.24 -19.24 26.94
N GLU A 25 3.48 -18.77 26.73
CA GLU A 25 4.51 -18.65 27.77
C GLU A 25 4.05 -17.67 28.87
N ARG A 26 3.48 -16.52 28.51
CA ARG A 26 3.01 -15.50 29.46
C ARG A 26 1.83 -15.93 30.32
N LEU A 27 0.92 -16.73 29.77
CA LEU A 27 -0.25 -17.24 30.47
C LEU A 27 -0.01 -18.61 31.15
N GLY A 28 1.17 -19.21 30.97
CA GLY A 28 1.50 -20.53 31.51
C GLY A 28 0.66 -21.66 30.91
N VAL A 29 0.26 -21.55 29.64
CA VAL A 29 -0.56 -22.54 28.94
C VAL A 29 0.13 -23.06 27.68
N SER A 30 -0.37 -24.17 27.11
CA SER A 30 0.17 -24.69 25.86
C SER A 30 -0.23 -23.80 24.67
N LYS A 31 0.62 -23.76 23.63
CA LYS A 31 0.34 -23.06 22.37
C LYS A 31 -0.96 -23.54 21.70
N ASP A 32 -1.31 -24.82 21.82
CA ASP A 32 -2.56 -25.36 21.28
C ASP A 32 -3.80 -24.81 22.01
N THR A 33 -3.69 -24.58 23.32
CA THR A 33 -4.76 -23.95 24.11
C THR A 33 -5.04 -22.53 23.61
N VAL A 34 -3.98 -21.74 23.36
CA VAL A 34 -4.11 -20.39 22.79
C VAL A 34 -4.76 -20.41 21.41
N ARG A 35 -4.39 -21.37 20.55
CA ARG A 35 -5.01 -21.54 19.23
C ARG A 35 -6.52 -21.80 19.34
N ARG A 36 -6.93 -22.76 20.19
CA ARG A 36 -8.35 -23.10 20.38
C ARG A 36 -9.16 -21.95 20.98
N ASP A 37 -8.55 -21.16 21.85
CA ASP A 37 -9.21 -20.00 22.46
C ASP A 37 -9.39 -18.85 21.44
N LEU A 38 -8.41 -18.59 20.56
CA LEU A 38 -8.57 -17.64 19.45
C LEU A 38 -9.62 -18.08 18.41
N GLU A 39 -9.69 -19.37 18.09
CA GLU A 39 -10.73 -19.92 17.18
C GLU A 39 -12.13 -19.83 17.78
N ALA A 40 -12.26 -19.93 19.10
CA ALA A 40 -13.54 -19.73 19.77
C ALA A 40 -13.98 -18.26 19.72
N ILE A 41 -13.05 -17.34 19.99
CA ILE A 41 -13.26 -15.90 19.88
C ILE A 41 -13.71 -15.49 18.47
N ALA A 42 -13.01 -15.96 17.43
CA ALA A 42 -13.36 -15.63 16.05
C ALA A 42 -14.76 -16.09 15.63
N ARG A 43 -15.25 -17.19 16.22
CA ARG A 43 -16.61 -17.69 16.00
C ARG A 43 -17.66 -16.91 16.80
N GLU A 44 -17.30 -16.40 17.97
CA GLU A 44 -18.17 -15.56 18.80
C GLU A 44 -18.30 -14.13 18.23
N ASP A 45 -17.25 -13.62 17.56
CA ASP A 45 -17.25 -12.31 16.90
C ASP A 45 -17.91 -12.32 15.51
N GLU A 46 -18.24 -13.49 14.96
CA GLU A 46 -18.99 -13.60 13.71
C GLU A 46 -20.46 -13.21 14.00
N PRO A 47 -20.94 -12.05 13.53
CA PRO A 47 -22.28 -11.58 13.89
C PRO A 47 -23.32 -12.54 13.34
N ASP A 48 -24.14 -13.07 14.25
CA ASP A 48 -25.24 -13.97 13.98
C ASP A 48 -26.35 -13.19 13.21
N GLY A 49 -26.25 -13.15 11.88
CA GLY A 49 -27.32 -12.75 10.97
C GLY A 49 -27.13 -11.41 10.25
N ALA A 50 -26.80 -11.49 8.95
CA ALA A 50 -27.50 -10.70 7.96
C ALA A 50 -28.68 -11.55 7.44
N PRO A 51 -29.94 -11.22 7.74
CA PRO A 51 -31.03 -11.63 6.88
C PRO A 51 -30.94 -10.86 5.55
N HIS A 52 -31.14 -11.62 4.50
CA HIS A 52 -31.29 -11.24 3.11
C HIS A 52 -32.60 -10.45 2.91
N ASP A 53 -32.58 -9.16 2.51
CA ASP A 53 -33.54 -8.46 1.60
C ASP A 53 -33.38 -6.91 1.58
N ALA A 54 -33.90 -6.25 0.54
CA ALA A 54 -33.45 -4.99 -0.08
C ALA A 54 -34.29 -3.69 0.23
N PRO A 55 -34.42 -2.66 -0.66
CA PRO A 55 -33.76 -1.33 -0.67
C PRO A 55 -34.70 -0.10 -0.46
N ASP A 56 -34.17 1.11 -0.19
CA ASP A 56 -34.66 2.41 -0.75
C ASP A 56 -33.84 3.66 -0.27
N GLU A 57 -33.54 4.55 -1.22
CA GLU A 57 -33.02 5.94 -1.13
C GLU A 57 -34.17 6.96 -0.84
N PRO A 58 -34.02 8.31 -0.88
CA PRO A 58 -32.89 9.26 -0.67
C PRO A 58 -33.24 10.41 0.34
N ASP A 59 -32.29 11.30 0.70
CA ASP A 59 -32.31 12.78 0.44
C ASP A 59 -31.21 13.54 1.22
N ALA A 60 -30.62 14.57 0.60
CA ALA A 60 -29.60 15.48 1.12
C ALA A 60 -30.27 16.72 1.83
N PRO A 61 -29.62 17.86 2.25
CA PRO A 61 -28.23 18.33 2.06
C PRO A 61 -27.57 19.27 3.16
N GLN A 62 -26.26 19.55 2.96
CA GLN A 62 -25.39 20.74 3.25
C GLN A 62 -24.90 21.29 4.64
N VAL A 63 -23.66 21.83 4.55
CA VAL A 63 -22.98 23.06 5.06
C VAL A 63 -22.10 23.10 6.35
N SER A 64 -20.84 23.53 6.12
CA SER A 64 -19.97 24.49 6.85
C SER A 64 -18.92 24.02 7.89
N ASP A 65 -17.65 24.04 7.44
CA ASP A 65 -16.42 24.50 8.16
C ASP A 65 -16.46 26.03 8.43
N PRO A 66 -15.51 26.71 9.13
CA PRO A 66 -14.16 26.32 9.63
C PRO A 66 -13.77 26.84 11.05
N ASP A 67 -12.57 26.53 11.58
CA ASP A 67 -11.64 27.53 12.18
C ASP A 67 -10.26 26.91 12.55
N GLU A 68 -9.19 27.56 12.07
CA GLU A 68 -7.77 27.34 12.39
C GLU A 68 -7.32 28.32 13.50
N PRO A 69 -6.29 27.99 14.32
CA PRO A 69 -5.47 29.03 14.91
C PRO A 69 -4.01 28.98 14.42
N ASP A 70 -3.73 30.03 13.66
CA ASP A 70 -2.55 30.90 13.61
C ASP A 70 -1.42 30.66 14.64
N GLY A 71 -0.18 30.55 14.14
CA GLY A 71 1.00 30.21 14.93
C GLY A 71 2.33 30.63 14.29
N ALA A 72 2.51 31.95 14.18
CA ALA A 72 3.73 32.78 14.23
C ALA A 72 5.01 32.44 13.39
N PRO A 73 5.65 33.46 12.79
CA PRO A 73 6.86 33.32 11.98
C PRO A 73 8.15 33.40 12.82
N GLN A 74 9.11 32.51 12.56
CA GLN A 74 10.49 32.64 13.05
C GLN A 74 11.36 33.32 12.00
N ASP A 75 11.76 34.54 12.35
CA ASP A 75 12.84 35.34 11.78
C ASP A 75 14.20 34.61 11.96
N ALA A 76 14.91 34.35 10.88
CA ALA A 76 16.32 33.96 10.92
C ALA A 76 17.09 34.71 9.81
N PRO A 77 18.23 35.33 10.15
CA PRO A 77 18.88 36.35 9.32
C PRO A 77 19.63 35.79 8.10
N PRO A 78 19.90 36.65 7.08
CA PRO A 78 20.62 36.27 5.87
C PRO A 78 22.13 36.26 6.10
N ALA A 79 22.81 35.27 5.52
CA ALA A 79 24.26 35.27 5.37
C ALA A 79 24.62 34.93 3.92
N GLU A 80 25.02 35.94 3.17
CA GLU A 80 25.91 35.88 2.00
C GLU A 80 27.09 36.80 2.35
N PRO A 81 28.34 36.55 1.91
CA PRO A 81 28.65 36.33 0.50
C PRO A 81 29.85 35.40 0.17
N ASP A 82 29.95 35.13 -1.14
CA ASP A 82 31.14 34.93 -1.99
C ASP A 82 32.40 34.27 -1.39
N SER A 83 32.74 33.10 -1.93
CA SER A 83 34.13 32.67 -2.10
C SER A 83 34.27 31.75 -3.32
N ASP A 84 34.90 32.33 -4.35
CA ASP A 84 35.89 31.75 -5.24
C ASP A 84 35.53 30.57 -6.17
N ASP A 85 35.36 30.98 -7.42
CA ASP A 85 35.86 30.37 -8.66
C ASP A 85 37.16 29.54 -8.43
N GLU A 86 37.06 28.21 -8.51
CA GLU A 86 38.20 27.31 -8.69
C GLU A 86 37.89 26.36 -9.87
N PRO A 87 38.62 26.45 -11.00
CA PRO A 87 38.47 25.49 -12.10
C PRO A 87 39.22 24.21 -11.73
N ASN A 88 38.53 23.26 -11.11
CA ASN A 88 39.09 21.93 -10.87
C ASN A 88 39.00 21.09 -12.15
N ASP A 89 40.01 21.31 -13.00
CA ASP A 89 40.40 20.44 -14.09
C ASP A 89 40.81 19.06 -13.53
N ALA A 90 40.28 18.00 -14.15
CA ALA A 90 40.71 16.60 -14.02
C ALA A 90 40.58 15.93 -12.64
N ALA A 91 39.36 15.48 -12.31
CA ALA A 91 39.18 14.31 -11.44
C ALA A 91 38.81 13.06 -12.27
N PRO A 92 39.51 11.93 -12.06
CA PRO A 92 39.46 10.73 -12.90
C PRO A 92 38.15 9.96 -12.73
N ASP A 93 37.70 9.39 -13.84
CA ASP A 93 36.87 8.18 -13.98
C ASP A 93 36.46 7.57 -12.63
N ALA A 94 35.40 8.11 -12.03
CA ALA A 94 34.80 7.51 -10.85
C ALA A 94 34.27 6.13 -11.31
N PRO A 95 34.73 5.02 -10.70
CA PRO A 95 34.26 3.70 -11.09
C PRO A 95 32.74 3.67 -10.90
N ALA A 96 32.02 3.53 -12.02
CA ALA A 96 30.57 3.43 -12.03
C ALA A 96 30.14 2.46 -10.94
N GLU A 97 29.43 2.97 -9.92
CA GLU A 97 28.93 2.14 -8.84
C GLU A 97 28.18 0.96 -9.47
N PRO A 98 28.47 -0.28 -9.06
CA PRO A 98 27.87 -1.45 -9.64
C PRO A 98 26.36 -1.36 -9.43
N VAL A 99 25.65 -0.98 -10.49
CA VAL A 99 24.20 -0.94 -10.53
C VAL A 99 23.76 -2.34 -10.11
N ALA A 100 23.18 -2.45 -8.91
CA ALA A 100 22.81 -3.72 -8.34
C ALA A 100 22.00 -4.49 -9.38
N GLN A 101 22.60 -5.52 -9.98
CA GLN A 101 21.98 -6.25 -11.06
C GLN A 101 20.74 -6.91 -10.47
N LEU A 102 19.58 -6.40 -10.85
CA LEU A 102 18.29 -6.96 -10.46
C LEU A 102 18.34 -8.47 -10.77
N PRO A 103 17.91 -9.33 -9.83
CA PRO A 103 17.99 -10.77 -10.00
C PRO A 103 17.41 -11.18 -11.35
N ARG A 104 18.19 -11.99 -12.09
CA ARG A 104 17.84 -12.49 -13.43
C ARG A 104 16.41 -13.03 -13.41
N ARG A 105 15.65 -12.64 -14.45
CA ARG A 105 14.23 -12.96 -14.65
C ARG A 105 13.88 -14.34 -14.10
N VAL A 106 13.09 -14.36 -13.04
CA VAL A 106 12.50 -15.59 -12.51
C VAL A 106 11.70 -16.20 -13.66
N SER A 107 11.89 -17.50 -13.92
CA SER A 107 11.12 -18.22 -14.95
C SER A 107 9.63 -17.93 -14.78
N PRO A 108 8.85 -17.85 -15.88
CA PRO A 108 7.41 -17.58 -15.82
C PRO A 108 6.67 -18.79 -15.22
N GLN A 109 6.87 -19.01 -13.93
CA GLN A 109 6.08 -19.96 -13.16
C GLN A 109 4.70 -19.34 -13.03
N ARG A 110 3.69 -20.13 -13.38
CA ARG A 110 2.30 -19.73 -13.24
C ARG A 110 2.04 -19.49 -11.75
N LEU A 111 1.80 -18.23 -11.40
CA LEU A 111 1.42 -17.83 -10.06
C LEU A 111 -0.10 -18.03 -9.93
N GLU A 112 -0.52 -19.01 -9.14
CA GLU A 112 -1.93 -19.23 -8.84
C GLU A 112 -2.26 -18.55 -7.51
N ILE A 113 -3.17 -17.56 -7.55
CA ILE A 113 -3.66 -16.85 -6.37
C ILE A 113 -5.09 -17.31 -6.10
N ASP A 114 -5.31 -17.91 -4.93
CA ASP A 114 -6.67 -18.22 -4.46
C ASP A 114 -7.34 -16.97 -3.88
N LEU A 115 -8.14 -16.27 -4.69
CA LEU A 115 -8.85 -15.05 -4.30
C LEU A 115 -9.83 -15.25 -3.14
N ARG A 116 -10.25 -16.49 -2.82
CA ARG A 116 -11.17 -16.75 -1.70
C ARG A 116 -10.56 -16.39 -0.36
N GLN A 117 -9.24 -16.47 -0.25
CA GLN A 117 -8.50 -16.14 0.97
C GLN A 117 -8.35 -14.63 1.19
N TRP A 118 -8.76 -13.80 0.21
CA TRP A 118 -8.50 -12.37 0.17
C TRP A 118 -9.80 -11.58 -0.09
N PRO A 119 -10.73 -11.53 0.88
CA PRO A 119 -12.04 -10.89 0.69
C PRO A 119 -11.93 -9.40 0.34
N ALA A 120 -10.92 -8.70 0.86
CA ALA A 120 -10.65 -7.30 0.51
C ALA A 120 -10.29 -7.15 -0.98
N LEU A 121 -9.35 -7.97 -1.48
CA LEU A 121 -8.94 -7.96 -2.89
C LEU A 121 -10.12 -8.25 -3.82
N ARG A 122 -11.01 -9.19 -3.44
CA ARG A 122 -12.23 -9.47 -4.21
C ARG A 122 -13.15 -8.26 -4.32
N ARG A 123 -13.32 -7.50 -3.23
CA ARG A 123 -14.12 -6.28 -3.22
C ARG A 123 -13.51 -5.23 -4.15
N ASP A 124 -12.20 -5.03 -4.07
CA ASP A 124 -11.50 -4.05 -4.91
C ASP A 124 -11.56 -4.43 -6.40
N LEU A 125 -11.40 -5.71 -6.73
CA LEU A 125 -11.56 -6.21 -8.11
C LEU A 125 -13.00 -6.04 -8.61
N ALA A 126 -14.01 -6.19 -7.75
CA ALA A 126 -15.41 -5.93 -8.12
C ALA A 126 -15.65 -4.45 -8.43
N VAL A 127 -15.04 -3.54 -7.68
CA VAL A 127 -15.10 -2.09 -7.95
C VAL A 127 -14.37 -1.74 -9.26
N LEU A 128 -13.25 -2.39 -9.57
CA LEU A 128 -12.60 -2.21 -10.87
C LEU A 128 -13.46 -2.77 -12.01
N ALA A 129 -14.06 -3.95 -11.82
CA ALA A 129 -14.91 -4.57 -12.83
C ALA A 129 -16.19 -3.75 -13.11
N SER A 130 -16.71 -2.99 -12.13
CA SER A 130 -17.86 -2.11 -12.37
C SER A 130 -17.59 -0.97 -13.35
N THR A 131 -16.32 -0.75 -13.73
CA THR A 131 -15.95 0.18 -14.82
C THR A 131 -16.09 -0.42 -16.22
N GLY A 132 -16.55 -1.67 -16.34
CA GLY A 132 -16.73 -2.38 -17.60
C GLY A 132 -15.49 -3.15 -18.07
N LEU A 133 -14.44 -3.17 -17.27
CA LEU A 133 -13.24 -3.96 -17.54
C LEU A 133 -13.50 -5.46 -17.32
N ALA A 134 -12.91 -6.29 -18.16
CA ALA A 134 -12.84 -7.73 -17.89
C ALA A 134 -12.04 -7.99 -16.61
N LEU A 135 -12.33 -9.10 -15.91
CA LEU A 135 -11.65 -9.42 -14.65
C LEU A 135 -10.13 -9.55 -14.84
N GLU A 136 -9.69 -10.17 -15.94
CA GLU A 136 -8.29 -10.32 -16.29
C GLU A 136 -7.61 -8.96 -16.49
N GLU A 137 -8.29 -8.01 -17.13
CA GLU A 137 -7.81 -6.64 -17.34
C GLU A 137 -7.73 -5.87 -16.03
N ALA A 138 -8.73 -6.01 -15.16
CA ALA A 138 -8.73 -5.41 -13.82
C ALA A 138 -7.55 -5.92 -12.97
N ILE A 139 -7.28 -7.23 -13.00
CA ILE A 139 -6.12 -7.84 -12.33
C ILE A 139 -4.82 -7.31 -12.92
N ALA A 140 -4.70 -7.29 -14.25
CA ALA A 140 -3.50 -6.80 -14.94
C ALA A 140 -3.23 -5.32 -14.59
N GLN A 141 -4.27 -4.50 -14.55
CA GLN A 141 -4.19 -3.10 -14.15
C GLN A 141 -3.76 -2.95 -12.69
N ALA A 142 -4.38 -3.68 -11.76
CA ALA A 142 -4.02 -3.62 -10.34
C ALA A 142 -2.54 -4.01 -10.10
N VAL A 143 -2.07 -5.08 -10.75
CA VAL A 143 -0.67 -5.51 -10.69
C VAL A 143 0.26 -4.47 -11.32
N GLY A 144 -0.16 -3.86 -12.45
CA GLY A 144 0.58 -2.79 -13.11
C GLY A 144 0.79 -1.57 -12.21
N VAL A 145 -0.26 -1.14 -11.51
CA VAL A 145 -0.21 -0.02 -10.56
C VAL A 145 0.72 -0.34 -9.38
N LEU A 146 0.60 -1.52 -8.78
CA LEU A 146 1.49 -1.96 -7.70
C LEU A 146 2.96 -2.01 -8.15
N ALA A 147 3.23 -2.55 -9.34
CA ALA A 147 4.57 -2.60 -9.90
C ALA A 147 5.15 -1.20 -10.16
N ALA A 148 4.32 -0.25 -10.60
CA ALA A 148 4.72 1.15 -10.78
C ALA A 148 5.06 1.81 -9.43
N GLY A 149 4.20 1.65 -8.42
CA GLY A 149 4.45 2.15 -7.07
C GLY A 149 5.72 1.58 -6.45
N TYR A 150 5.97 0.28 -6.63
CA TYR A 150 7.21 -0.37 -6.17
C TYR A 150 8.45 0.21 -6.86
N ARG A 151 8.45 0.35 -8.19
CA ARG A 151 9.58 0.97 -8.92
C ARG A 151 9.84 2.40 -8.48
N GLN A 152 8.79 3.19 -8.27
CA GLN A 152 8.91 4.56 -7.79
C GLN A 152 9.49 4.60 -6.36
N GLY A 153 9.01 3.74 -5.47
CA GLY A 153 9.55 3.63 -4.10
C GLY A 153 11.02 3.21 -4.07
N LEU A 154 11.44 2.29 -4.95
CA LEU A 154 12.85 1.93 -5.12
C LEU A 154 13.69 3.12 -5.63
N ALA A 155 13.22 3.82 -6.67
CA ALA A 155 13.93 4.98 -7.22
C ALA A 155 14.14 6.08 -6.19
N GLN A 156 13.17 6.27 -5.29
CA GLN A 156 13.22 7.23 -4.19
C GLN A 156 13.96 6.71 -2.95
N ARG A 157 14.52 5.49 -2.99
CA ARG A 157 15.14 4.78 -1.85
C ARG A 157 14.23 4.68 -0.61
N ARG A 158 12.91 4.70 -0.81
CA ARG A 158 11.89 4.54 0.25
C ARG A 158 11.58 3.08 0.55
N ILE A 159 11.92 2.18 -0.39
CA ILE A 159 11.73 0.74 -0.26
C ILE A 159 13.10 0.07 -0.33
N VAL A 160 13.36 -0.82 0.61
CA VAL A 160 14.50 -1.73 0.58
C VAL A 160 14.01 -3.09 0.06
N PRO A 161 14.72 -3.75 -0.88
CA PRO A 161 14.34 -5.08 -1.34
C PRO A 161 14.19 -6.07 -0.17
N GLY A 162 13.01 -6.68 -0.04
CA GLY A 162 12.64 -7.53 1.09
C GLY A 162 11.12 -7.61 1.28
N PRO A 163 10.63 -8.18 2.39
CA PRO A 163 9.21 -8.09 2.73
C PRO A 163 8.86 -6.63 3.05
N PHE A 164 7.91 -6.07 2.29
CA PHE A 164 7.40 -4.71 2.52
C PHE A 164 5.87 -4.73 2.56
N VAL A 165 5.30 -3.73 3.23
CA VAL A 165 3.86 -3.50 3.26
C VAL A 165 3.59 -2.13 2.66
N VAL A 166 2.68 -2.07 1.70
CA VAL A 166 2.18 -0.81 1.15
C VAL A 166 1.07 -0.32 2.08
N ARG A 167 1.33 0.72 2.86
CA ARG A 167 0.32 1.32 3.77
C ARG A 167 -0.60 2.32 3.09
N GLY A 168 -0.15 2.91 1.99
CA GLY A 168 -0.91 3.87 1.22
C GLY A 168 -0.28 4.02 -0.16
N MET A 169 -1.13 4.14 -1.17
CA MET A 169 -0.73 4.40 -2.55
C MET A 169 -1.76 5.34 -3.15
N THR A 170 -1.30 6.52 -3.59
CA THR A 170 -2.16 7.46 -4.28
C THR A 170 -2.15 7.14 -5.76
N VAL A 171 -3.33 6.88 -6.32
CA VAL A 171 -3.51 6.61 -7.76
C VAL A 171 -4.38 7.74 -8.32
N GLY A 172 -3.87 8.45 -9.32
CA GLY A 172 -4.64 9.47 -10.04
C GLY A 172 -5.29 8.89 -11.30
N PRO A 173 -6.33 9.53 -11.85
CA PRO A 173 -6.85 9.16 -13.15
C PRO A 173 -5.72 9.25 -14.18
N LEU A 174 -5.60 8.21 -15.02
CA LEU A 174 -4.75 8.30 -16.19
C LEU A 174 -5.34 9.40 -17.07
N GLN A 175 -4.76 10.59 -17.05
CA GLN A 175 -5.10 11.57 -18.07
C GLN A 175 -4.77 10.88 -19.39
N PRO A 176 -5.75 10.66 -20.28
CA PRO A 176 -5.45 10.11 -21.59
C PRO A 176 -4.37 11.03 -22.14
N ALA A 177 -3.20 10.47 -22.41
CA ALA A 177 -2.06 11.24 -22.89
C ALA A 177 -2.64 12.10 -24.00
N ARG A 178 -2.72 13.43 -23.78
CA ARG A 178 -3.25 14.34 -24.78
C ARG A 178 -2.45 13.98 -26.01
N LEU A 179 -3.12 13.36 -27.00
CA LEU A 179 -2.51 13.01 -28.26
C LEU A 179 -2.05 14.35 -28.78
N VAL A 180 -0.79 14.70 -28.50
CA VAL A 180 -0.16 15.88 -29.06
C VAL A 180 -0.28 15.59 -30.55
N PRO A 181 -1.11 16.34 -31.30
CA PRO A 181 -1.29 16.06 -32.71
C PRO A 181 0.12 16.04 -33.28
N ARG A 182 0.54 14.88 -33.78
CA ARG A 182 1.86 14.73 -34.38
C ARG A 182 1.91 15.82 -35.43
N ARG A 183 2.77 16.82 -35.20
CA ARG A 183 3.01 17.88 -36.17
C ARG A 183 3.27 17.17 -37.50
N PRO A 184 2.45 17.42 -38.54
CA PRO A 184 2.62 16.74 -39.81
C PRO A 184 4.06 16.97 -40.27
N ALA A 185 4.72 15.91 -40.71
CA ALA A 185 6.07 15.99 -41.22
C ALA A 185 6.10 17.07 -42.33
N PRO A 186 7.12 17.95 -42.36
CA PRO A 186 7.26 18.88 -43.46
C PRO A 186 7.36 18.10 -44.78
N PRO A 187 6.74 18.59 -45.87
CA PRO A 187 6.85 17.93 -47.17
C PRO A 187 8.33 17.86 -47.57
N GLU A 188 8.83 16.66 -47.85
CA GLU A 188 10.14 16.46 -48.47
C GLU A 188 10.07 16.97 -49.91
N GLY A 189 10.72 18.10 -50.18
CA GLY A 189 10.99 18.58 -51.53
C GLY A 189 10.07 19.68 -52.03
N ALA A 190 10.56 20.91 -51.93
CA ALA A 190 10.24 22.03 -52.82
C ALA A 190 11.56 22.66 -53.28
#